data_AF-A0A935EUY7-F1
#
_entry.id   AF-A0A935EUY7-F1
#
_cell.length_a   1.000
_cell.length_b   1.000
_cell.length_c   1.000
_cell.angle_alpha   90.00
_cell.angle_beta   90.00
_cell.angle_gamma   90.00
#
_symmetry.space_group_name_H-M   'P 1'
#
loop_
_entity.id
_entity.type
_entity.pdbx_description
1 polymer ?
#
loop_
_entity_poly.entity_id
_entity_poly.type
_entity_poly.pdbx_seq_one_letter_code
_entity_poly.pdbx_strand_id
1 'polypeptide(L)'
;MTANEGGNSVLDTAALENARIGYQAAINLWIYEGNVIWSRFAAMVSANTIVIATIGIIITSSTSKNRLLLKLGLCAMGLVLCVTWAVLMRRGFQYFRFWLLSARELEDQYLGNSLSMLARVPRFADGEEIVFNSSTIKPYKAKHSIMRAESMAYLVIIAFALMYVLILASG
;
A
#
# COMPACT_ATOMS: atom_id res chain seq x y z
N MET A 1 15.90 -22.55 -52.39
CA MET A 1 14.83 -21.91 -51.60
C MET A 1 15.19 -22.03 -50.12
N THR A 2 15.99 -21.11 -49.60
CA THR A 2 16.38 -21.06 -48.17
C THR A 2 16.57 -19.60 -47.81
N ALA A 3 15.47 -18.91 -47.52
CA ALA A 3 15.49 -17.54 -47.04
C ALA A 3 14.17 -17.26 -46.29
N ASN A 4 14.00 -17.79 -45.07
CA ASN A 4 13.08 -17.17 -44.11
C ASN A 4 13.19 -17.64 -42.64
N GLU A 5 14.39 -18.00 -42.13
CA GLU A 5 14.53 -18.38 -40.71
C GLU A 5 15.17 -17.29 -39.83
N GLY A 6 15.86 -16.31 -40.41
CA GLY A 6 16.52 -15.23 -39.65
C GLY A 6 15.61 -14.09 -39.20
N GLY A 7 14.40 -13.96 -39.77
CA GLY A 7 13.46 -12.87 -39.44
C GLY A 7 12.68 -13.12 -38.14
N ASN A 8 12.35 -14.37 -37.84
CA ASN A 8 11.57 -14.71 -36.65
C ASN A 8 12.41 -14.61 -35.37
N SER A 9 13.70 -14.95 -35.38
CA SER A 9 14.54 -14.91 -34.18
C SER A 9 14.84 -13.49 -33.69
N VAL A 10 15.05 -12.53 -34.59
CA VAL A 10 15.34 -11.13 -34.25
C VAL A 10 14.09 -10.45 -33.64
N LEU A 11 12.90 -10.73 -34.19
CA LEU A 11 11.63 -10.23 -33.66
C LEU A 11 11.34 -10.82 -32.28
N ASP A 12 11.66 -12.09 -32.05
CA ASP A 12 11.47 -12.76 -30.76
C ASP A 12 12.43 -12.20 -29.69
N THR A 13 13.68 -11.91 -30.05
CA THR A 13 14.64 -11.27 -29.13
C THR A 13 14.24 -9.86 -28.73
N ALA A 14 13.75 -9.06 -29.69
CA ALA A 14 13.31 -7.70 -29.42
C ALA A 14 12.03 -7.67 -28.56
N ALA A 15 11.09 -8.58 -28.80
CA ALA A 15 9.89 -8.73 -27.98
C ALA A 15 10.23 -9.12 -26.53
N LEU A 16 11.16 -10.07 -26.35
CA LEU A 16 11.61 -10.52 -25.05
C LEU A 16 12.40 -9.44 -24.29
N GLU A 17 13.22 -8.65 -24.97
CA GLU A 17 13.92 -7.52 -24.37
C GLU A 17 12.95 -6.41 -23.93
N ASN A 18 11.99 -6.05 -24.78
CA ASN A 18 10.93 -5.09 -24.44
C ASN A 18 10.09 -5.56 -23.25
N ALA A 19 9.77 -6.87 -23.19
CA ALA A 19 9.05 -7.45 -22.06
C ALA A 19 9.83 -7.35 -20.75
N ARG A 20 11.16 -7.59 -20.78
CA ARG A 20 12.04 -7.41 -19.61
C ARG A 20 12.07 -5.96 -19.13
N ILE A 21 12.19 -5.01 -20.06
CA ILE A 21 12.19 -3.57 -19.74
C ILE A 21 10.84 -3.18 -19.12
N GLY A 22 9.72 -3.60 -19.72
CA GLY A 22 8.38 -3.36 -19.20
C GLY A 22 8.17 -3.95 -17.81
N TYR A 23 8.66 -5.18 -17.58
CA TYR A 23 8.60 -5.85 -16.29
C TYR A 23 9.38 -5.09 -15.21
N GLN A 24 10.62 -4.69 -15.51
CA GLN A 24 11.43 -3.89 -14.60
C GLN A 24 10.77 -2.53 -14.29
N ALA A 25 10.20 -1.87 -15.29
CA ALA A 25 9.45 -0.64 -15.08
C ALA A 25 8.23 -0.85 -14.16
N ALA A 26 7.45 -1.92 -14.38
CA ALA A 26 6.29 -2.25 -13.55
C ALA A 26 6.68 -2.54 -12.09
N ILE A 27 7.77 -3.30 -11.86
CA ILE A 27 8.32 -3.54 -10.51
C ILE A 27 8.77 -2.23 -9.85
N ASN A 28 9.48 -1.36 -10.56
CA ASN A 28 9.93 -0.09 -10.03
C ASN A 28 8.76 0.81 -9.65
N LEU A 29 7.70 0.85 -10.48
CA LEU A 29 6.46 1.58 -10.19
C LEU A 29 5.71 0.99 -9.00
N TRP A 30 5.67 -0.34 -8.88
CA TRP A 30 5.09 -1.02 -7.73
C TRP A 30 5.79 -0.66 -6.41
N ILE A 31 7.13 -0.68 -6.39
CA ILE A 31 7.95 -0.28 -5.24
C ILE A 31 7.73 1.21 -4.92
N TYR A 32 7.73 2.07 -5.95
CA TYR A 32 7.49 3.50 -5.81
C TYR A 32 6.13 3.78 -5.15
N GLU A 33 5.05 3.16 -5.62
CA GLU A 33 3.72 3.33 -5.03
C GLU A 33 3.68 2.82 -3.58
N GLY A 34 4.37 1.73 -3.26
CA GLY A 34 4.53 1.25 -1.88
C GLY A 34 5.16 2.31 -0.96
N ASN A 35 6.23 2.96 -1.41
CA ASN A 35 6.89 4.04 -0.67
C ASN A 35 6.00 5.28 -0.52
N VAL A 36 5.26 5.64 -1.57
CA VAL A 36 4.32 6.77 -1.54
C VAL A 36 3.18 6.50 -0.55
N ILE A 37 2.64 5.27 -0.52
CA ILE A 37 1.63 4.85 0.45
C ILE A 37 2.18 4.99 1.87
N TRP A 38 3.39 4.49 2.13
CA TRP A 38 4.02 4.58 3.45
C TRP A 38 4.28 6.02 3.90
N SER A 39 4.79 6.87 2.99
CA SER A 39 5.03 8.29 3.25
C SER A 39 3.74 9.04 3.59
N ARG A 40 2.67 8.82 2.81
CA ARG A 40 1.33 9.40 3.07
C ARG A 40 0.77 8.93 4.41
N PHE A 41 0.94 7.65 4.74
CA PHE A 41 0.52 7.08 6.01
C PHE A 41 1.22 7.78 7.19
N ALA A 42 2.55 7.88 7.15
CA ALA A 42 3.33 8.55 8.20
C ALA A 42 2.93 10.03 8.35
N ALA A 43 2.81 10.76 7.24
CA ALA A 43 2.41 12.17 7.26
C ALA A 43 1.03 12.37 7.91
N MET A 44 0.06 11.50 7.60
CA MET A 44 -1.29 11.59 8.17
C MET A 44 -1.34 11.20 9.65
N VAL A 45 -0.55 10.21 10.09
CA VAL A 45 -0.39 9.90 11.52
C VAL A 45 0.16 11.12 12.26
N SER A 46 1.22 11.75 11.74
CA SER A 46 1.80 12.95 12.34
C SER A 46 0.80 14.11 12.39
N ALA A 47 0.10 14.39 11.28
CA ALA A 47 -0.89 15.47 11.24
C ALA A 47 -2.01 15.25 12.26
N ASN A 48 -2.59 14.05 12.35
CA ASN A 48 -3.63 13.75 13.32
C ASN A 48 -3.14 13.83 14.76
N THR A 49 -1.90 13.40 15.01
CA THR A 49 -1.28 13.48 16.34
C THR A 49 -1.11 14.94 16.79
N ILE A 50 -0.71 15.84 15.89
CA ILE A 50 -0.61 17.28 16.17
C ILE A 50 -1.98 17.87 16.51
N VAL A 51 -3.02 17.51 15.78
CA VAL A 51 -4.39 17.99 16.04
C VAL A 51 -4.88 17.53 17.42
N ILE A 52 -4.69 16.25 17.75
CA ILE A 52 -5.07 15.71 19.06
C ILE A 52 -4.28 16.37 20.20
N ALA A 53 -2.97 16.54 20.04
CA ALA A 53 -2.13 17.23 21.01
C ALA A 53 -2.62 18.67 21.25
N THR A 54 -2.97 19.39 20.17
CA THR A 54 -3.52 20.75 20.24
C THR A 54 -4.83 20.78 21.00
N ILE A 55 -5.73 19.82 20.75
CA ILE A 55 -6.99 19.69 21.49
C ILE A 55 -6.71 19.44 22.98
N GLY A 56 -5.76 18.56 23.33
CA GLY A 56 -5.40 18.29 24.72
C GLY A 56 -4.92 19.53 25.49
N ILE A 57 -4.13 20.39 24.83
CA ILE A 57 -3.69 21.67 25.39
C ILE A 57 -4.89 22.60 25.63
N ILE A 58 -5.80 22.71 24.66
CA ILE A 58 -6.99 23.58 24.77
C ILE A 58 -7.88 23.14 25.94
N ILE A 59 -8.10 21.83 26.11
CA ILE A 59 -8.89 21.26 27.21
C ILE A 59 -8.28 21.62 28.57
N THR A 60 -6.95 21.60 28.69
CA THR A 60 -6.24 21.86 29.95
C THR A 60 -6.12 23.36 30.26
N SER A 61 -6.25 24.24 29.26
CA SER A 61 -6.12 25.68 29.44
C SER A 61 -7.34 26.31 30.13
N SER A 62 -7.10 27.25 31.07
CA SER A 62 -8.13 27.88 31.92
C SER A 62 -8.98 28.98 31.23
N THR A 63 -8.74 29.27 29.95
CA THR A 63 -9.35 30.42 29.26
C THR A 63 -10.74 30.08 28.70
N SER A 64 -11.82 30.71 29.21
CA SER A 64 -13.16 30.09 29.17
C SER A 64 -14.09 30.40 27.97
N LYS A 65 -13.87 31.46 27.18
CA LYS A 65 -14.97 31.93 26.29
C LYS A 65 -15.08 31.31 24.89
N ASN A 66 -13.99 30.84 24.27
CA ASN A 66 -14.01 30.31 22.89
C ASN A 66 -13.62 28.82 22.74
N ARG A 67 -13.52 28.06 23.84
CA ARG A 67 -13.04 26.67 23.82
C ARG A 67 -13.93 25.73 23.03
N LEU A 68 -15.26 25.88 23.12
CA LEU A 68 -16.20 24.96 22.47
C LEU A 68 -16.11 25.07 20.94
N LEU A 69 -16.07 26.30 20.41
CA LEU A 69 -15.96 26.54 18.96
C LEU A 69 -14.61 26.07 18.42
N LEU A 70 -13.50 26.36 19.11
CA LEU A 70 -12.17 25.89 18.72
C LEU A 70 -12.07 24.36 18.75
N LYS A 71 -12.58 23.72 19.81
CA LYS A 71 -12.65 22.26 19.93
C LYS A 71 -13.46 21.65 18.79
N LEU A 72 -14.65 22.18 18.53
CA LEU A 72 -15.53 21.71 17.45
C LEU A 72 -14.85 21.85 16.09
N GLY A 73 -14.22 23.00 15.82
CA GLY A 73 -13.47 23.24 14.58
C GLY A 73 -12.30 22.27 14.40
N LEU A 74 -11.50 22.03 15.44
CA LEU A 74 -10.38 21.10 15.41
C LEU A 74 -10.84 19.64 15.23
N CYS A 75 -11.91 19.22 15.88
CA CYS A 75 -12.45 17.87 15.71
C CYS A 75 -13.04 17.67 14.31
N ALA A 76 -13.77 18.67 13.79
CA ALA A 76 -14.28 18.63 12.42
C ALA A 76 -13.13 18.54 11.41
N MET A 77 -12.07 19.34 11.58
CA MET A 77 -10.87 19.28 10.76
C MET A 77 -10.17 17.90 10.85
N GLY A 78 -10.05 17.32 12.05
CA GLY A 78 -9.50 15.98 12.26
C GLY A 78 -10.30 14.88 11.56
N LEU A 79 -11.63 14.97 11.57
CA LEU A 79 -12.50 14.05 10.84
C LEU A 79 -12.35 14.19 9.32
N VAL A 80 -12.27 15.43 8.81
CA VAL A 80 -11.99 15.67 7.38
C VAL A 80 -10.64 15.08 6.97
N LEU A 81 -9.61 15.21 7.82
CA LEU A 81 -8.31 14.58 7.62
C LEU A 81 -8.44 13.05 7.55
N CYS A 82 -9.22 12.43 8.44
CA CYS A 82 -9.46 10.98 8.42
C CYS A 82 -10.14 10.51 7.12
N VAL A 83 -11.17 11.24 6.65
CA VAL A 83 -11.85 10.92 5.38
C VAL A 83 -10.90 11.07 4.19
N THR A 84 -10.15 12.17 4.15
CA THR A 84 -9.16 12.42 3.09
C THR A 84 -8.09 11.33 3.08
N TRP A 85 -7.62 10.93 4.25
CA TRP A 85 -6.65 9.86 4.42
C TRP A 85 -7.19 8.52 3.91
N ALA A 86 -8.43 8.16 4.26
CA ALA A 86 -9.07 6.94 3.76
C ALA A 86 -9.16 6.90 2.23
N VAL A 87 -9.54 8.02 1.60
CA VAL A 87 -9.60 8.13 0.13
C VAL A 87 -8.21 7.98 -0.50
N LEU A 88 -7.18 8.61 0.07
CA LEU A 88 -5.81 8.50 -0.41
C LEU A 88 -5.27 7.07 -0.30
N MET A 89 -5.54 6.39 0.82
CA MET A 89 -5.13 4.99 1.00
C MET A 89 -5.84 4.07 0.00
N ARG A 90 -7.16 4.22 -0.18
CA ARG A 90 -7.93 3.45 -1.16
C ARG A 90 -7.33 3.55 -2.55
N ARG A 91 -7.04 4.77 -2.99
CA ARG A 91 -6.46 5.04 -4.31
C ARG A 91 -5.04 4.48 -4.43
N GLY A 92 -4.22 4.64 -3.40
CA GLY A 92 -2.86 4.09 -3.36
C GLY A 92 -2.84 2.58 -3.52
N PHE A 93 -3.66 1.86 -2.75
CA PHE A 93 -3.72 0.39 -2.84
C PHE A 93 -4.27 -0.11 -4.17
N GLN A 94 -5.14 0.65 -4.85
CA GLN A 94 -5.58 0.33 -6.21
C GLN A 94 -4.42 0.37 -7.21
N TYR A 95 -3.62 1.44 -7.20
CA TYR A 95 -2.44 1.52 -8.07
C TYR A 95 -1.39 0.48 -7.73
N PHE A 96 -1.15 0.23 -6.43
CA PHE A 96 -0.23 -0.81 -5.99
C PHE A 96 -0.64 -2.19 -6.53
N ARG A 97 -1.93 -2.53 -6.47
CA ARG A 97 -2.46 -3.79 -7.05
C ARG A 97 -2.36 -3.81 -8.57
N PHE A 98 -2.66 -2.69 -9.22
CA PHE A 98 -2.57 -2.58 -10.67
C PHE A 98 -1.16 -2.90 -11.16
N TRP A 99 -0.13 -2.24 -10.62
CA TRP A 99 1.26 -2.50 -11.02
C TRP A 99 1.72 -3.91 -10.70
N LEU A 100 1.30 -4.47 -9.56
CA LEU A 100 1.60 -5.86 -9.21
C LEU A 100 1.00 -6.85 -10.22
N LEU A 101 -0.26 -6.63 -10.63
CA LEU A 101 -0.93 -7.47 -11.63
C LEU A 101 -0.32 -7.31 -13.02
N SER A 102 0.04 -6.09 -13.43
CA SER A 102 0.74 -5.84 -14.69
C SER A 102 2.12 -6.52 -14.73
N ALA A 103 2.88 -6.46 -13.64
CA ALA A 103 4.16 -7.16 -13.54
C ALA A 103 3.97 -8.67 -13.65
N ARG A 104 2.93 -9.21 -13.00
CA ARG A 104 2.59 -10.64 -13.09
C ARG A 104 2.15 -11.06 -14.49
N GLU A 105 1.36 -10.24 -15.18
CA GLU A 105 0.94 -10.52 -16.56
C GLU A 105 2.15 -10.60 -17.51
N LEU A 106 3.12 -9.69 -17.36
CA LEU A 106 4.37 -9.72 -18.13
C LEU A 106 5.25 -10.94 -17.77
N GLU A 107 5.28 -11.34 -16.50
CA GLU A 107 5.98 -12.55 -16.03
C GLU A 107 5.37 -13.81 -16.69
N ASP A 108 4.04 -13.95 -16.64
CA ASP A 108 3.31 -15.10 -17.15
C ASP A 108 3.37 -15.21 -18.69
N GLN A 109 3.29 -14.09 -19.41
CA GLN A 109 3.25 -14.08 -20.88
C GLN A 109 4.62 -14.22 -21.55
N TYR A 110 5.68 -13.62 -21.02
CA TYR A 110 6.95 -13.47 -21.74
C TYR A 110 8.17 -14.08 -21.04
N LEU A 111 8.12 -14.28 -19.72
CA LEU A 111 9.30 -14.72 -18.94
C LEU A 111 9.21 -16.19 -18.52
N GLY A 112 8.02 -16.79 -18.51
CA GLY A 112 7.79 -18.21 -18.24
C GLY A 112 8.31 -18.69 -16.87
N ASN A 113 8.19 -19.99 -16.61
CA ASN A 113 8.47 -20.64 -15.31
C ASN A 113 9.89 -20.41 -14.73
N SER A 114 10.84 -19.86 -15.51
CA SER A 114 12.21 -19.63 -15.06
C SER A 114 12.31 -18.48 -14.05
N LEU A 115 11.37 -17.52 -14.08
CA LEU A 115 11.39 -16.31 -13.26
C LEU A 115 10.08 -16.12 -12.48
N SER A 116 9.33 -17.18 -12.16
CA SER A 116 8.02 -17.13 -11.46
C SER A 116 8.11 -16.65 -9.99
N MET A 117 8.74 -15.53 -9.69
CA MET A 117 8.87 -14.99 -8.35
C MET A 117 7.55 -14.39 -7.89
N LEU A 118 6.89 -13.58 -8.71
CA LEU A 118 5.63 -12.92 -8.34
C LEU A 118 4.47 -13.91 -8.31
N ALA A 119 4.41 -14.86 -9.25
CA ALA A 119 3.44 -15.95 -9.23
C ALA A 119 3.52 -16.82 -7.95
N ARG A 120 4.69 -16.87 -7.30
CA ARG A 120 4.92 -17.59 -6.03
C ARG A 120 4.54 -16.78 -4.78
N VAL A 121 4.41 -15.46 -4.87
CA VAL A 121 4.09 -14.58 -3.72
C VAL A 121 2.75 -14.94 -3.04
N PRO A 122 1.64 -15.20 -3.77
CA PRO A 122 0.38 -15.61 -3.15
C PRO A 122 0.52 -16.94 -2.38
N ARG A 123 1.20 -17.93 -2.99
CA ARG A 123 1.47 -19.24 -2.36
C ARG A 123 2.29 -19.11 -1.08
N PHE A 124 3.30 -18.25 -1.09
CA PHE A 124 4.07 -17.93 0.11
C PHE A 124 3.21 -17.28 1.19
N ALA A 125 2.33 -16.34 0.81
CA ALA A 125 1.45 -15.63 1.72
C ALA A 125 0.41 -16.56 2.37
N ASP A 126 -0.04 -17.58 1.64
CA ASP A 126 -0.95 -18.64 2.08
C ASP A 126 -0.26 -19.70 2.96
N GLY A 127 1.06 -19.58 3.16
CA GLY A 127 1.83 -20.46 4.04
C GLY A 127 2.35 -21.73 3.35
N GLU A 128 2.34 -21.80 2.02
CA GLU A 128 2.99 -22.88 1.28
C GLU A 128 4.52 -22.72 1.33
N GLU A 129 5.22 -23.83 1.62
CA GLU A 129 6.69 -23.85 1.59
C GLU A 129 7.19 -23.75 0.15
N ILE A 130 8.00 -22.75 -0.15
CA ILE A 130 8.65 -22.60 -1.46
C ILE A 130 10.09 -23.09 -1.34
N VAL A 131 10.43 -24.08 -2.16
CA VAL A 131 11.79 -24.61 -2.24
C VAL A 131 12.57 -23.79 -3.26
N PHE A 132 13.63 -23.10 -2.80
CA PHE A 132 14.60 -22.44 -3.67
C PHE A 132 15.89 -23.24 -3.69
N ASN A 133 16.10 -24.03 -4.74
CA ASN A 133 17.34 -24.68 -5.25
C ASN A 133 18.41 -25.23 -4.25
N SER A 134 18.11 -25.32 -2.95
CA SER A 134 18.92 -25.89 -1.84
C SER A 134 18.44 -25.45 -0.44
N SER A 135 17.53 -24.47 -0.34
CA SER A 135 17.01 -23.96 0.93
C SER A 135 15.49 -23.90 0.95
N THR A 136 14.90 -24.40 2.04
CA THR A 136 13.45 -24.35 2.30
C THR A 136 13.18 -23.16 3.20
N ILE A 137 12.56 -22.11 2.66
CA ILE A 137 12.08 -21.01 3.48
C ILE A 137 10.68 -21.40 3.95
N LYS A 138 10.57 -21.74 5.24
CA LYS A 138 9.26 -21.97 5.85
C LYS A 138 8.60 -20.61 6.10
N PRO A 139 7.48 -20.29 5.43
CA PRO A 139 6.75 -19.08 5.75
C PRO A 139 6.29 -19.14 7.20
N TYR A 140 6.35 -18.00 7.90
CA TYR A 140 5.74 -17.89 9.21
C TYR A 140 4.24 -18.15 9.05
N LYS A 141 3.75 -19.26 9.63
CA LYS A 141 2.34 -19.67 9.62
C LYS A 141 1.49 -18.74 10.49
N ALA A 142 1.41 -17.47 10.12
CA ALA A 142 0.35 -16.62 10.63
C ALA A 142 -0.95 -17.12 9.99
N LYS A 143 -1.80 -17.79 10.77
CA LYS A 143 -3.15 -18.19 10.38
C LYS A 143 -4.04 -16.98 9.99
N HIS A 144 -3.53 -15.76 10.22
CA HIS A 144 -4.06 -14.45 9.83
C HIS A 144 -3.08 -13.63 8.96
N SER A 145 -2.16 -14.28 8.24
CA SER A 145 -1.06 -13.69 7.41
C SER A 145 -1.49 -12.57 6.46
N ILE A 146 -2.80 -12.48 6.18
CA ILE A 146 -3.42 -11.49 5.29
C ILE A 146 -4.34 -10.54 6.10
N MET A 147 -3.93 -10.05 7.27
CA MET A 147 -4.31 -8.67 7.57
C MET A 147 -3.55 -7.80 6.56
N ARG A 148 -4.13 -7.67 5.35
CA ARG A 148 -3.65 -6.81 4.27
C ARG A 148 -3.23 -5.50 4.92
N ALA A 149 -2.03 -5.00 4.61
CA ALA A 149 -1.56 -3.70 5.09
C ALA A 149 -2.62 -2.59 4.92
N GLU A 150 -3.47 -2.75 3.89
CA GLU A 150 -4.71 -2.01 3.70
C GLU A 150 -5.66 -2.01 4.91
N SER A 151 -6.04 -3.18 5.42
CA SER A 151 -6.89 -3.31 6.61
C SER A 151 -6.25 -2.68 7.85
N MET A 152 -4.94 -2.87 8.06
CA MET A 152 -4.23 -2.25 9.17
C MET A 152 -4.25 -0.73 9.08
N ALA A 153 -4.06 -0.17 7.88
CA ALA A 153 -4.14 1.27 7.69
C ALA A 153 -5.54 1.82 8.02
N TYR A 154 -6.61 1.14 7.58
CA TYR A 154 -7.97 1.55 7.93
C TYR A 154 -8.28 1.43 9.42
N LEU A 155 -7.74 0.42 10.12
CA LEU A 155 -7.91 0.31 11.57
C LEU A 155 -7.32 1.53 12.31
N VAL A 156 -6.13 1.98 11.89
CA VAL A 156 -5.52 3.18 12.46
C VAL A 156 -6.37 4.43 12.17
N ILE A 157 -6.88 4.57 10.95
CA ILE A 157 -7.78 5.69 10.59
C ILE A 157 -9.03 5.68 11.46
N ILE A 158 -9.66 4.52 11.64
CA ILE A 158 -10.85 4.37 12.49
C ILE A 158 -10.53 4.72 13.94
N ALA A 159 -9.37 4.31 14.45
CA ALA A 159 -8.96 4.67 15.81
C ALA A 159 -8.87 6.20 15.99
N PHE A 160 -8.25 6.93 15.04
CA PHE A 160 -8.22 8.39 15.07
C PHE A 160 -9.63 9.01 14.96
N ALA A 161 -10.46 8.52 14.05
CA ALA A 161 -11.83 9.01 13.90
C ALA A 161 -12.66 8.82 15.18
N LEU A 162 -12.55 7.66 15.82
CA LEU A 162 -13.20 7.36 17.09
C LEU A 162 -12.71 8.30 18.20
N MET A 163 -11.41 8.59 18.27
CA MET A 163 -10.88 9.57 19.23
C MET A 163 -11.53 10.94 19.05
N TYR A 164 -11.69 11.45 17.82
CA TYR A 164 -12.36 12.73 17.58
C TYR A 164 -13.84 12.70 17.98
N VAL A 165 -14.55 11.61 17.69
CA VAL A 165 -15.96 11.44 18.09
C VAL A 165 -16.10 11.40 19.61
N LEU A 166 -15.23 10.68 20.32
CA LEU A 166 -15.22 10.62 21.78
C LEU A 166 -14.90 11.98 22.40
N ILE A 167 -13.95 12.73 21.83
CA ILE A 167 -13.64 14.09 22.26
C ILE A 167 -14.84 15.03 22.04
N LEU A 168 -15.58 14.87 20.94
CA LEU A 168 -16.79 15.65 20.70
C LEU A 168 -17.88 15.31 21.72
N ALA A 169 -18.09 14.02 21.99
CA ALA A 169 -19.10 13.53 22.93
C ALA A 169 -18.79 13.87 24.41
N SER A 170 -17.53 14.14 24.75
CA SER A 170 -17.11 14.53 26.11
C SER A 170 -17.17 16.04 26.38
N GLY A 171 -17.70 16.85 25.45
CA GLY A 171 -17.94 18.29 25.63
C GLY A 171 -19.38 18.60 25.95
#